data_AF-W2RF42-F1
#
_entry.id   AF-W2RF42-F1
#
_cell.length_a   1.000
_cell.length_b   1.000
_cell.length_c   1.000
_cell.angle_alpha   90.00
_cell.angle_beta   90.00
_cell.angle_gamma   90.00
#
_symmetry.space_group_name_H-M   'P 1'
#
loop_
_entity.id
_entity.type
_entity.pdbx_description
1 polymer ?
#
loop_
_entity_poly.entity_id
_entity_poly.type
_entity_poly.pdbx_seq_one_letter_code
_entity_poly.pdbx_strand_id
1 'polypeptide(L)'
;MAGSLLQSLRVVSACLLLTAESVAAKSPSLQGGKITSTSVQDDSGSQEQVGSVGSGSYGSNVGDGEVGFKHILHFSDVHLNISDGNESAEIPIRYGYDAPISLLTSALEYAKQVLPNPDFFLYTGDHAVHGDPTDEYLAEAVKVNVETMAQYFSTPGNETLNATAVLGDTDTKNYTMNVTDPSSEENPTIEIVSPAWSDSLSATNLKDLNTRGYLSYSIAEKLILLTLNTVPYSPKHKPDSTNETDPFGQFAWLNATLWGLRNGNKFAYIAGHIPPIIDAQDGSPMWEASYIDSYKKIVTQYADVIKAQIFGHTHSIEFRLPLTADMESQDPDQVIAADNSDQSSQLVPLFMSAAISPMFYNNPAFMVWDFDPSTYDLMDFTVYGTNLSDNNQSALDWQPLFKASTAYNVSSLSWSEMNNFIVNAATDSALVEQYYYNSQALSYQQTSCEDSVCLTWYLCSMMWWSTPEGYTACLAAGSRLESTSAATSPLPSTFVLASITILALWL
;
A
#
# COMPACT_ATOMS: atom_id res chain seq x y z
N MET A 1 39.25 42.01 -12.27
CA MET A 1 38.15 42.97 -12.46
C MET A 1 37.33 42.45 -13.65
N ALA A 2 36.33 41.58 -13.42
CA ALA A 2 34.95 41.91 -13.00
C ALA A 2 34.20 42.62 -14.15
N GLY A 3 32.98 42.28 -14.58
CA GLY A 3 31.92 41.29 -14.31
C GLY A 3 31.01 41.34 -15.58
N SER A 4 29.85 40.73 -15.77
CA SER A 4 28.84 39.97 -15.01
C SER A 4 27.92 39.36 -16.09
N LEU A 5 27.74 38.05 -16.18
CA LEU A 5 26.73 37.21 -15.50
C LEU A 5 25.25 37.55 -15.78
N LEU A 6 24.58 36.53 -16.34
CA LEU A 6 23.16 36.41 -16.64
C LEU A 6 22.28 36.45 -15.38
N GLN A 7 21.15 37.14 -15.46
CA GLN A 7 19.97 37.00 -14.58
C GLN A 7 19.01 36.00 -15.27
N SER A 8 18.80 34.79 -14.76
CA SER A 8 17.90 34.39 -13.66
C SER A 8 16.41 34.58 -13.95
N LEU A 9 15.76 33.55 -14.53
CA LEU A 9 14.33 33.28 -14.32
C LEU A 9 14.22 32.29 -13.15
N ARG A 10 13.72 32.78 -12.00
CA ARG A 10 13.16 31.96 -10.93
C ARG A 10 11.65 32.05 -11.06
N VAL A 11 10.99 30.93 -11.37
CA VAL A 11 9.53 30.81 -11.18
C VAL A 11 9.35 30.31 -9.75
N VAL A 12 8.76 31.16 -8.91
CA VAL A 12 8.34 30.82 -7.56
C VAL A 12 6.94 30.22 -7.66
N SER A 13 6.80 28.92 -7.36
CA SER A 13 5.51 28.33 -7.04
C SER A 13 5.08 28.83 -5.66
N ALA A 14 4.10 29.71 -5.63
CA ALA A 14 3.40 30.11 -4.41
C ALA A 14 2.07 29.33 -4.35
N CYS A 15 2.08 28.18 -3.67
CA CYS A 15 0.83 27.57 -3.22
C CYS A 15 0.30 28.36 -2.01
N LEU A 16 -0.96 28.77 -2.11
CA LEU A 16 -1.69 29.46 -1.04
C LEU A 16 -1.79 28.57 0.20
N LEU A 17 -1.14 28.99 1.28
CA LEU A 17 -1.54 28.66 2.64
C LEU A 17 -2.83 29.44 2.95
N LEU A 18 -3.97 28.76 2.94
CA LEU A 18 -5.18 29.25 3.62
C LEU A 18 -5.14 28.77 5.06
N THR A 19 -4.72 29.67 5.95
CA THR A 19 -4.92 29.56 7.39
C THR A 19 -6.40 29.73 7.70
N ALA A 20 -7.08 28.65 8.13
CA ALA A 20 -8.40 28.75 8.72
C ALA A 20 -8.25 29.12 10.20
N GLU A 21 -8.45 30.40 10.52
CA GLU A 21 -8.65 30.85 11.90
C GLU A 21 -9.98 30.30 12.44
N SER A 22 -9.91 29.62 13.59
CA SER A 22 -11.08 29.11 14.30
C SER A 22 -11.93 30.26 14.86
N VAL A 23 -13.08 30.52 14.25
CA VAL A 23 -14.12 31.37 14.85
C VAL A 23 -15.06 30.49 15.66
N ALA A 24 -14.99 30.63 16.98
CA ALA A 24 -15.89 29.99 17.94
C ALA A 24 -17.34 30.45 17.73
N ALA A 25 -18.19 29.55 17.23
CA ALA A 25 -19.64 29.73 17.21
C ALA A 25 -20.29 28.88 18.31
N LYS A 26 -20.78 29.56 19.35
CA LYS A 26 -21.67 29.01 20.38
C LYS A 26 -22.95 28.47 19.74
N SER A 27 -23.25 27.19 19.93
CA SER A 27 -24.59 26.63 19.73
C SER A 27 -25.37 26.59 21.06
N PRO A 28 -26.65 26.98 21.09
CA PRO A 28 -27.44 27.04 22.31
C PRO A 28 -27.99 25.66 22.71
N SER A 29 -28.09 25.46 24.02
CA SER A 29 -28.73 24.34 24.68
C SER A 29 -30.22 24.24 24.36
N LEU A 30 -30.69 23.06 23.95
CA LEU A 30 -32.10 22.69 24.04
C LEU A 30 -32.26 21.48 24.94
N GLN A 31 -32.93 21.72 26.05
CA GLN A 31 -33.38 20.76 27.05
C GLN A 31 -34.43 19.82 26.48
N GLY A 32 -34.46 18.62 27.04
CA GLY A 32 -35.41 17.56 26.69
C GLY A 32 -36.87 17.89 26.98
N GLY A 33 -37.73 17.21 26.23
CA GLY A 33 -39.17 17.14 26.44
C GLY A 33 -39.65 15.73 26.15
N LYS A 34 -39.86 14.98 27.23
CA LYS A 34 -40.43 13.63 27.31
C LYS A 34 -41.92 13.69 26.94
N ILE A 35 -42.38 12.97 25.91
CA ILE A 35 -43.81 12.67 25.73
C ILE A 35 -44.00 11.20 25.34
N THR A 36 -45.08 10.68 25.89
CA THR A 36 -45.46 9.32 26.29
C THR A 36 -45.93 8.38 25.18
N SER A 37 -45.64 7.10 25.41
CA SER A 37 -46.32 5.89 24.91
C SER A 37 -47.83 6.04 24.74
N THR A 38 -48.35 5.62 23.59
CA THR A 38 -49.66 4.95 23.50
C THR A 38 -49.61 3.81 22.50
N SER A 39 -49.93 2.63 23.02
CA SER A 39 -50.21 1.37 22.34
C SER A 39 -51.52 1.42 21.56
N VAL A 40 -51.54 0.89 20.34
CA VAL A 40 -52.74 0.28 19.73
C VAL A 40 -52.29 -0.97 18.97
N GLN A 41 -52.98 -2.06 19.26
CA GLN A 41 -52.83 -3.39 18.69
C GLN A 41 -53.89 -3.62 17.61
N ASP A 42 -53.59 -4.60 16.75
CA ASP A 42 -54.48 -5.45 15.96
C ASP A 42 -54.76 -5.12 14.47
N ASP A 43 -54.03 -5.89 13.64
CA ASP A 43 -54.53 -7.04 12.86
C ASP A 43 -55.09 -6.81 11.44
N SER A 44 -54.36 -7.35 10.44
CA SER A 44 -54.91 -8.12 9.30
C SER A 44 -53.78 -8.53 8.34
N GLY A 45 -53.66 -9.84 8.11
CA GLY A 45 -52.66 -10.43 7.23
C GLY A 45 -53.00 -10.41 5.74
N SER A 46 -51.99 -10.67 4.90
CA SER A 46 -52.13 -11.48 3.68
C SER A 46 -50.75 -11.86 3.09
N GLN A 47 -50.57 -13.18 3.00
CA GLN A 47 -49.78 -14.06 2.13
C GLN A 47 -48.64 -13.55 1.21
N GLU A 48 -47.50 -14.25 1.38
CA GLU A 48 -46.63 -14.91 0.39
C GLU A 48 -46.33 -14.23 -0.96
N GLN A 49 -45.03 -13.98 -1.21
CA GLN A 49 -44.31 -14.75 -2.25
C GLN A 49 -42.79 -14.76 -2.03
N VAL A 50 -42.26 -15.97 -2.17
CA VAL A 50 -40.86 -16.39 -1.98
C VAL A 50 -40.08 -16.14 -3.28
N GLY A 51 -39.00 -15.37 -3.20
CA GLY A 51 -37.97 -15.27 -4.25
C GLY A 51 -36.67 -15.90 -3.77
N SER A 52 -36.44 -17.14 -4.16
CA SER A 52 -35.23 -17.92 -3.86
C SER A 52 -34.02 -17.35 -4.60
N VAL A 53 -32.98 -16.95 -3.86
CA VAL A 53 -31.63 -16.73 -4.40
C VAL A 53 -30.80 -17.97 -4.04
N GLY A 54 -30.35 -18.67 -5.07
CA GLY A 54 -29.65 -19.95 -4.95
C GLY A 54 -28.26 -19.78 -4.34
N SER A 55 -28.02 -20.54 -3.27
CA SER A 55 -26.71 -20.80 -2.70
C SER A 55 -25.95 -21.80 -3.59
N GLY A 56 -25.03 -21.28 -4.41
CA GLY A 56 -24.08 -22.09 -5.16
C GLY A 56 -22.93 -22.55 -4.26
N SER A 57 -23.08 -23.71 -3.64
CA SER A 57 -21.98 -24.45 -3.02
C SER A 57 -21.11 -25.07 -4.13
N TYR A 58 -19.90 -24.55 -4.33
CA TYR A 58 -18.87 -25.27 -5.08
C TYR A 58 -17.98 -26.02 -4.08
N GLY A 59 -18.39 -27.24 -3.76
CA GLY A 59 -17.47 -28.28 -3.31
C GLY A 59 -17.05 -29.09 -4.52
N SER A 60 -15.78 -29.02 -4.90
CA SER A 60 -15.17 -29.92 -5.88
C SER A 60 -14.19 -30.85 -5.18
N ASN A 61 -14.46 -32.14 -5.32
CA ASN A 61 -13.56 -33.24 -4.96
C ASN A 61 -13.30 -34.00 -6.27
N VAL A 62 -12.19 -33.69 -6.97
CA VAL A 62 -11.58 -34.45 -8.08
C VAL A 62 -10.12 -33.96 -8.14
N GLY A 63 -9.08 -34.73 -7.79
CA GLY A 63 -8.39 -35.70 -8.65
C GLY A 63 -6.97 -35.18 -8.95
N ASP A 64 -5.94 -35.99 -8.67
CA ASP A 64 -4.51 -35.69 -8.91
C ASP A 64 -4.25 -34.97 -10.25
N GLY A 65 -3.68 -33.76 -10.21
CA GLY A 65 -3.05 -33.14 -11.39
C GLY A 65 -3.10 -31.62 -11.56
N GLU A 66 -3.97 -30.88 -10.89
CA GLU A 66 -3.94 -29.40 -10.90
C GLU A 66 -3.45 -28.89 -9.54
N VAL A 67 -2.23 -28.37 -9.50
CA VAL A 67 -1.73 -27.71 -8.29
C VAL A 67 -2.35 -26.31 -8.27
N GLY A 68 -3.38 -26.11 -7.44
CA GLY A 68 -3.97 -24.78 -7.22
C GLY A 68 -2.94 -23.79 -6.66
N PHE A 69 -3.22 -22.49 -6.78
CA PHE A 69 -2.40 -21.45 -6.18
C PHE A 69 -2.33 -21.61 -4.65
N LYS A 70 -1.22 -21.18 -4.08
CA LYS A 70 -1.08 -20.98 -2.64
C LYS A 70 -1.35 -19.51 -2.30
N HIS A 71 -1.71 -19.25 -1.04
CA HIS A 71 -2.23 -17.95 -0.65
C HIS A 71 -1.46 -17.31 0.51
N ILE A 72 -1.13 -16.03 0.34
CA ILE A 72 -0.61 -15.17 1.42
C ILE A 72 -1.73 -14.24 1.87
N LEU A 73 -2.09 -14.29 3.15
CA LEU A 73 -2.93 -13.27 3.77
C LEU A 73 -2.04 -12.13 4.27
N HIS A 74 -2.27 -10.92 3.76
CA HIS A 74 -1.43 -9.76 4.02
C HIS A 74 -2.21 -8.62 4.65
N PHE A 75 -1.77 -8.21 5.84
CA PHE A 75 -2.23 -7.02 6.56
C PHE A 75 -1.05 -6.05 6.70
N SER A 76 -1.32 -4.75 6.73
CA SER A 76 -0.30 -3.73 7.00
C SER A 76 -0.97 -2.50 7.59
N ASP A 77 -0.17 -1.62 8.21
CA ASP A 77 -0.58 -0.25 8.53
C ASP A 77 -1.91 -0.21 9.30
N VAL A 78 -1.99 -1.00 10.38
CA VAL A 78 -3.17 -0.99 11.25
C VAL A 78 -3.23 0.32 12.02
N HIS A 79 -2.10 0.83 12.47
CA HIS A 79 -2.03 2.00 13.34
C HIS A 79 -3.05 1.92 14.47
N LEU A 80 -2.89 0.93 15.33
CA LEU A 80 -3.88 0.59 16.32
C LEU A 80 -4.01 1.71 17.37
N ASN A 81 -5.16 2.37 17.35
CA ASN A 81 -5.58 3.35 18.34
C ASN A 81 -6.18 2.64 19.55
N ILE A 82 -5.39 2.56 20.60
CA ILE A 82 -5.81 2.10 21.93
C ILE A 82 -6.02 3.29 22.86
N SER A 83 -6.92 3.14 23.83
CA SER A 83 -7.10 4.05 24.96
C SER A 83 -6.71 3.37 26.27
N ASP A 84 -6.38 4.16 27.29
CA ASP A 84 -6.18 3.63 28.64
C ASP A 84 -7.48 3.00 29.19
N GLY A 85 -7.49 1.68 29.40
CA GLY A 85 -8.62 0.94 29.97
C GLY A 85 -9.59 0.34 28.94
N ASN A 86 -10.85 0.15 29.33
CA ASN A 86 -11.86 -0.57 28.51
C ASN A 86 -12.50 0.29 27.39
N GLU A 87 -12.08 1.55 27.23
CA GLU A 87 -12.69 2.50 26.29
C GLU A 87 -12.22 2.29 24.83
N SER A 88 -11.23 1.41 24.60
CA SER A 88 -10.65 1.18 23.25
C SER A 88 -11.68 0.65 22.26
N ALA A 89 -12.67 -0.09 22.73
CA ALA A 89 -13.78 -0.59 21.91
C ALA A 89 -14.83 0.49 21.58
N GLU A 90 -14.82 1.62 22.29
CA GLU A 90 -15.76 2.74 22.09
C GLU A 90 -15.21 3.81 21.14
N ILE A 91 -13.93 3.71 20.72
CA ILE A 91 -13.32 4.61 19.75
C ILE A 91 -14.05 4.44 18.40
N PRO A 92 -14.59 5.54 17.82
CA PRO A 92 -15.38 5.47 16.59
C PRO A 92 -14.51 5.19 15.36
N ILE A 93 -15.04 4.38 14.44
CA ILE A 93 -14.45 4.13 13.13
C ILE A 93 -14.85 5.26 12.19
N ARG A 94 -13.87 5.97 11.62
CA ARG A 94 -14.09 7.09 10.67
C ARG A 94 -12.81 7.44 9.92
N TYR A 95 -12.94 8.01 8.72
CA TYR A 95 -11.81 8.54 7.96
C TYR A 95 -11.08 9.65 8.71
N GLY A 96 -9.78 9.78 8.44
CA GLY A 96 -8.93 10.82 9.06
C GLY A 96 -8.45 10.46 10.47
N TYR A 97 -8.71 9.24 10.93
CA TYR A 97 -8.28 8.73 12.22
C TYR A 97 -7.75 7.30 12.08
N ASP A 98 -6.84 6.97 12.98
CA ASP A 98 -6.25 5.64 13.10
C ASP A 98 -7.25 4.57 13.57
N ALA A 99 -6.95 3.31 13.25
CA ALA A 99 -7.89 2.21 13.41
C ALA A 99 -8.13 1.88 14.90
N PRO A 100 -9.38 1.88 15.38
CA PRO A 100 -9.68 1.28 16.67
C PRO A 100 -9.61 -0.25 16.59
N ILE A 101 -9.50 -0.91 17.74
CA ILE A 101 -9.44 -2.38 17.82
C ILE A 101 -10.65 -3.07 17.18
N SER A 102 -11.81 -2.43 17.20
CA SER A 102 -13.04 -2.94 16.57
C SER A 102 -12.93 -3.04 15.04
N LEU A 103 -12.19 -2.14 14.38
CA LEU A 103 -11.93 -2.20 12.95
C LEU A 103 -11.00 -3.37 12.60
N LEU A 104 -9.87 -3.50 13.33
CA LEU A 104 -8.95 -4.62 13.15
C LEU A 104 -9.65 -5.96 13.35
N THR A 105 -10.41 -6.09 14.43
CA THR A 105 -11.14 -7.33 14.76
C THR A 105 -12.14 -7.68 13.66
N SER A 106 -12.91 -6.71 13.17
CA SER A 106 -13.86 -6.92 12.06
C SER A 106 -13.15 -7.36 10.77
N ALA A 107 -12.00 -6.78 10.44
CA ALA A 107 -11.20 -7.18 9.29
C ALA A 107 -10.70 -8.63 9.41
N LEU A 108 -10.18 -9.02 10.58
CA LEU A 108 -9.69 -10.37 10.86
C LEU A 108 -10.81 -11.41 10.84
N GLU A 109 -11.99 -11.09 11.38
CA GLU A 109 -13.19 -11.94 11.33
C GLU A 109 -13.60 -12.22 9.88
N TYR A 110 -13.62 -11.19 9.03
CA TYR A 110 -13.94 -11.36 7.62
C TYR A 110 -12.85 -12.12 6.87
N ALA A 111 -11.57 -11.80 7.11
CA ALA A 111 -10.44 -12.53 6.53
C ALA A 111 -10.49 -14.03 6.88
N LYS A 112 -10.93 -14.39 8.10
CA LYS A 112 -11.09 -15.79 8.52
C LYS A 112 -12.19 -16.51 7.75
N GLN A 113 -13.22 -15.79 7.31
CA GLN A 113 -14.28 -16.34 6.45
C GLN A 113 -13.79 -16.55 5.02
N VAL A 114 -13.00 -15.60 4.49
CA VAL A 114 -12.44 -15.64 3.14
C VAL A 114 -11.37 -16.73 3.00
N LEU A 115 -10.40 -16.73 3.91
CA LEU A 115 -9.22 -17.60 3.86
C LEU A 115 -8.92 -18.11 5.28
N PRO A 116 -9.65 -19.15 5.76
CA PRO A 116 -9.50 -19.62 7.14
C PRO A 116 -8.10 -20.19 7.45
N ASN A 117 -7.42 -20.71 6.44
CA ASN A 117 -6.11 -21.35 6.54
C ASN A 117 -5.18 -20.83 5.42
N PRO A 118 -4.64 -19.61 5.54
CA PRO A 118 -3.64 -19.13 4.58
C PRO A 118 -2.37 -20.00 4.66
N ASP A 119 -1.65 -20.17 3.54
CA ASP A 119 -0.32 -20.81 3.55
C ASP A 119 0.69 -19.97 4.34
N PHE A 120 0.51 -18.65 4.31
CA PHE A 120 1.36 -17.70 5.01
C PHE A 120 0.57 -16.46 5.43
N PHE A 121 0.75 -16.02 6.67
CA PHE A 121 0.30 -14.72 7.16
C PHE A 121 1.49 -13.75 7.06
N LEU A 122 1.29 -12.56 6.53
CA LEU A 122 2.31 -11.50 6.44
C LEU A 122 1.77 -10.24 7.10
N TYR A 123 2.59 -9.57 7.90
CA TYR A 123 2.31 -8.23 8.39
C TYR A 123 3.53 -7.31 8.21
N THR A 124 3.38 -6.20 7.49
CA THR A 124 4.51 -5.33 7.09
C THR A 124 4.71 -4.07 7.93
N GLY A 125 4.25 -4.03 9.18
CA GLY A 125 4.61 -2.98 10.15
C GLY A 125 3.57 -1.87 10.31
N ASP A 126 3.94 -0.84 11.07
CA ASP A 126 3.08 0.25 11.55
C ASP A 126 1.89 -0.27 12.35
N HIS A 127 2.22 -0.87 13.49
CA HIS A 127 1.26 -1.38 14.45
C HIS A 127 0.63 -0.26 15.28
N ALA A 128 1.37 0.80 15.60
CA ALA A 128 0.93 1.86 16.50
C ALA A 128 0.47 3.12 15.77
N VAL A 129 -0.34 3.93 16.46
CA VAL A 129 -0.90 5.19 15.93
C VAL A 129 0.16 6.16 15.43
N HIS A 130 -0.25 7.03 14.53
CA HIS A 130 0.51 8.20 14.13
C HIS A 130 0.71 9.17 15.29
N GLY A 131 1.86 9.84 15.29
CA GLY A 131 2.20 10.89 16.26
C GLY A 131 3.48 10.59 17.00
N ASP A 132 3.49 10.95 18.29
CA ASP A 132 4.65 10.77 19.17
C ASP A 132 4.21 10.14 20.51
N PRO A 133 3.70 8.89 20.48
CA PRO A 133 3.26 8.18 21.69
C PRO A 133 4.42 7.90 22.66
N THR A 134 4.10 7.58 23.91
CA THR A 134 5.13 7.15 24.89
C THR A 134 5.65 5.75 24.58
N ASP A 135 6.77 5.34 25.17
CA ASP A 135 7.32 3.99 24.93
C ASP A 135 6.36 2.92 25.47
N GLU A 136 5.69 3.21 26.58
CA GLU A 136 4.68 2.33 27.17
C GLU A 136 3.48 2.15 26.24
N TYR A 137 3.02 3.22 25.60
CA TYR A 137 1.94 3.14 24.62
C TYR A 137 2.37 2.35 23.39
N LEU A 138 3.56 2.61 22.84
CA LEU A 138 4.09 1.86 21.69
C LEU A 138 4.17 0.37 21.98
N ALA A 139 4.78 -0.01 23.11
CA ALA A 139 4.90 -1.39 23.52
C ALA A 139 3.54 -2.07 23.65
N GLU A 140 2.56 -1.40 24.27
CA GLU A 140 1.21 -1.95 24.45
C GLU A 140 0.44 -2.04 23.13
N ALA A 141 0.47 -1.01 22.28
CA ALA A 141 -0.22 -1.00 20.99
C ALA A 141 0.30 -2.10 20.05
N VAL A 142 1.63 -2.26 19.95
CA VAL A 142 2.25 -3.34 19.17
C VAL A 142 1.85 -4.70 19.72
N LYS A 143 1.93 -4.88 21.05
CA LYS A 143 1.55 -6.11 21.71
C LYS A 143 0.07 -6.46 21.46
N VAL A 144 -0.85 -5.53 21.68
CA VAL A 144 -2.29 -5.75 21.47
C VAL A 144 -2.58 -6.11 20.01
N ASN A 145 -1.95 -5.42 19.06
CA ASN A 145 -2.12 -5.73 17.64
C ASN A 145 -1.65 -7.16 17.31
N VAL A 146 -0.43 -7.52 17.73
CA VAL A 146 0.14 -8.87 17.52
C VAL A 146 -0.70 -9.96 18.18
N GLU A 147 -1.08 -9.78 19.45
CA GLU A 147 -1.93 -10.74 20.17
C GLU A 147 -3.31 -10.88 19.53
N THR A 148 -3.88 -9.79 19.02
CA THR A 148 -5.19 -9.82 18.33
C THR A 148 -5.10 -10.61 17.04
N MET A 149 -4.09 -10.38 16.19
CA MET A 149 -3.88 -11.20 14.99
C MET A 149 -3.69 -12.68 15.34
N ALA A 150 -2.98 -12.97 16.43
CA ALA A 150 -2.68 -14.33 16.88
C ALA A 150 -3.96 -15.09 17.27
N GLN A 151 -4.94 -14.42 17.85
CA GLN A 151 -6.23 -15.03 18.20
C GLN A 151 -6.98 -15.59 16.98
N TYR A 152 -6.76 -15.03 15.78
CA TYR A 152 -7.45 -15.45 14.55
C TYR A 152 -6.65 -16.43 13.72
N PHE A 153 -5.33 -16.24 13.61
CA PHE A 153 -4.49 -16.93 12.64
C PHE A 153 -3.32 -17.73 13.24
N SER A 154 -3.18 -17.81 14.56
CA SER A 154 -2.27 -18.79 15.16
C SER A 154 -2.84 -20.21 15.07
N THR A 155 -1.99 -21.18 14.71
CA THR A 155 -2.39 -22.59 14.60
C THR A 155 -1.92 -23.40 15.82
N PRO A 156 -2.78 -24.24 16.43
CA PRO A 156 -2.33 -25.16 17.47
C PRO A 156 -1.26 -26.11 16.94
N GLY A 157 -0.06 -26.10 17.53
CA GLY A 157 1.10 -26.90 17.08
C GLY A 157 2.00 -26.23 16.04
N ASN A 158 1.67 -25.00 15.62
CA ASN A 158 2.51 -24.11 14.84
C ASN A 158 2.42 -22.72 15.48
N GLU A 159 3.22 -22.53 16.54
CA GLU A 159 3.08 -21.47 17.55
C GLU A 159 3.47 -20.06 17.07
N THR A 160 3.65 -19.84 15.77
CA THR A 160 4.12 -18.55 15.26
C THR A 160 3.10 -17.95 14.31
N LEU A 161 2.59 -16.75 14.64
CA LEU A 161 2.12 -15.84 13.61
C LEU A 161 3.25 -15.65 12.61
N ASN A 162 2.98 -16.01 11.35
CA ASN A 162 4.00 -15.92 10.32
C ASN A 162 4.39 -14.45 10.09
N ALA A 163 5.70 -14.17 10.07
CA ALA A 163 6.33 -12.88 9.79
C ALA A 163 5.51 -11.62 10.12
N THR A 164 5.18 -11.43 11.39
CA THR A 164 4.55 -10.19 11.90
C THR A 164 5.52 -9.25 12.58
N ALA A 165 6.79 -9.65 12.73
CA ALA A 165 7.85 -8.83 13.31
C ALA A 165 8.58 -8.05 12.20
N VAL A 166 7.84 -7.12 11.58
CA VAL A 166 8.36 -6.14 10.61
C VAL A 166 8.08 -4.77 11.21
N LEU A 167 9.12 -3.96 11.37
CA LEU A 167 9.01 -2.65 12.00
C LEU A 167 8.69 -1.60 10.95
N GLY A 168 7.64 -0.82 11.19
CA GLY A 168 7.37 0.42 10.51
C GLY A 168 7.87 1.64 11.29
N ASP A 169 7.71 2.83 10.70
CA ASP A 169 8.16 4.06 11.33
C ASP A 169 7.32 4.48 12.53
N THR A 170 6.02 4.14 12.59
CA THR A 170 5.18 4.41 13.76
C THR A 170 5.36 3.41 14.89
N ASP A 171 6.06 2.30 14.64
CA ASP A 171 6.56 1.40 15.69
C ASP A 171 7.77 1.98 16.44
N THR A 172 8.14 3.22 16.10
CA THR A 172 9.15 4.03 16.75
C THR A 172 8.58 5.42 17.08
N LYS A 173 9.31 6.19 17.90
CA LYS A 173 8.96 7.59 18.15
C LYS A 173 9.41 8.49 17.00
N ASN A 174 8.51 8.83 16.09
CA ASN A 174 8.76 9.81 15.02
C ASN A 174 10.04 9.49 14.21
N TYR A 175 10.11 8.27 13.65
CA TYR A 175 11.25 7.74 12.90
C TYR A 175 12.56 7.64 13.70
N THR A 176 12.51 7.69 15.03
CA THR A 176 13.72 7.66 15.86
C THR A 176 14.15 6.23 16.15
N MET A 177 15.25 5.79 15.55
CA MET A 177 15.87 4.49 15.79
C MET A 177 17.39 4.62 15.69
N ASN A 178 18.11 4.48 16.80
CA ASN A 178 19.58 4.52 16.73
C ASN A 178 20.09 3.36 15.87
N VAL A 179 21.10 3.59 15.03
CA VAL A 179 21.82 2.49 14.37
C VAL A 179 22.92 2.01 15.31
N THR A 180 22.74 0.82 15.87
CA THR A 180 23.68 0.17 16.80
C THR A 180 24.62 -0.78 16.05
N ASP A 181 25.73 -1.17 16.68
CA ASP A 181 26.59 -2.23 16.14
C ASP A 181 25.95 -3.61 16.44
N PRO A 182 25.40 -4.31 15.42
CA PRO A 182 24.68 -5.56 15.64
C PRO A 182 25.59 -6.70 16.14
N SER A 183 26.91 -6.52 16.13
CA SER A 183 27.87 -7.50 16.66
C SER A 183 28.13 -7.35 18.16
N SER A 184 27.76 -6.22 18.77
CA SER A 184 28.12 -5.91 20.16
C SER A 184 26.95 -5.53 21.07
N GLU A 185 25.82 -5.06 20.54
CA GLU A 185 24.69 -4.62 21.37
C GLU A 185 23.30 -4.88 20.74
N GLU A 186 22.28 -4.99 21.59
CA GLU A 186 20.87 -4.96 21.19
C GLU A 186 20.41 -3.50 21.01
N ASN A 187 19.42 -3.30 20.15
CA ASN A 187 18.94 -1.98 19.81
C ASN A 187 17.86 -1.51 20.80
N PRO A 188 18.08 -0.40 21.53
CA PRO A 188 17.16 0.02 22.58
C PRO A 188 15.79 0.46 22.04
N THR A 189 15.70 0.91 20.79
CA THR A 189 14.41 1.27 20.17
C THR A 189 13.62 0.01 19.83
N ILE A 190 14.26 -1.00 19.26
CA ILE A 190 13.60 -2.27 18.92
C ILE A 190 13.20 -3.03 20.18
N GLU A 191 14.02 -2.99 21.23
CA GLU A 191 13.76 -3.64 22.52
C GLU A 191 12.47 -3.15 23.20
N ILE A 192 11.98 -1.95 22.90
CA ILE A 192 10.71 -1.44 23.45
C ILE A 192 9.53 -2.28 22.98
N VAL A 193 9.49 -2.63 21.69
CA VAL A 193 8.32 -3.25 21.04
C VAL A 193 8.51 -4.75 20.79
N SER A 194 9.76 -5.21 20.67
CA SER A 194 10.10 -6.62 20.45
C SER A 194 9.47 -7.64 21.42
N PRO A 195 9.16 -7.31 22.70
CA PRO A 195 8.56 -8.27 23.61
C PRO A 195 7.19 -8.78 23.15
N ALA A 196 6.48 -8.04 22.28
CA ALA A 196 5.23 -8.45 21.65
C ALA A 196 5.33 -9.80 20.92
N TRP A 197 6.52 -10.17 20.44
CA TRP A 197 6.73 -11.41 19.71
C TRP A 197 7.39 -12.53 20.52
N SER A 198 7.58 -12.35 21.84
CA SER A 198 8.29 -13.31 22.71
C SER A 198 7.72 -14.73 22.66
N ASP A 199 6.39 -14.84 22.51
CA ASP A 199 5.71 -16.14 22.46
C ASP A 199 5.69 -16.75 21.05
N SER A 200 5.90 -15.93 20.02
CA SER A 200 5.79 -16.35 18.62
C SER A 200 7.16 -16.65 17.99
N LEU A 201 8.21 -15.91 18.35
CA LEU A 201 9.55 -16.07 17.80
C LEU A 201 10.41 -17.01 18.64
N SER A 202 11.28 -17.78 17.97
CA SER A 202 12.36 -18.49 18.67
C SER A 202 13.30 -17.49 19.36
N ALA A 203 13.97 -17.92 20.42
CA ALA A 203 14.94 -17.08 21.13
C ALA A 203 16.05 -16.53 20.21
N THR A 204 16.44 -17.28 19.18
CA THR A 204 17.41 -16.81 18.18
C THR A 204 16.82 -15.71 17.29
N ASN A 205 15.59 -15.90 16.79
CA ASN A 205 14.94 -14.88 15.98
C ASN A 205 14.63 -13.62 16.78
N LEU A 206 14.22 -13.75 18.04
CA LEU A 206 13.98 -12.58 18.90
C LEU A 206 15.27 -11.80 19.14
N LYS A 207 16.40 -12.49 19.38
CA LYS A 207 17.70 -11.83 19.50
C LYS A 207 18.13 -11.14 18.20
N ASP A 208 17.94 -11.80 17.06
CA ASP A 208 18.21 -11.22 15.75
C ASP A 208 17.30 -10.02 15.48
N LEU A 209 16.04 -10.05 15.92
CA LEU A 209 15.16 -8.88 15.84
C LEU A 209 15.73 -7.74 16.68
N ASN A 210 16.02 -7.98 17.96
CA ASN A 210 16.52 -6.95 18.88
C ASN A 210 17.81 -6.30 18.40
N THR A 211 18.71 -7.04 17.75
CA THR A 211 20.01 -6.50 17.32
C THR A 211 19.94 -5.67 16.05
N ARG A 212 19.02 -5.96 15.14
CA ARG A 212 19.07 -5.42 13.76
C ARG A 212 17.72 -5.16 13.07
N GLY A 213 16.63 -5.73 13.59
CA GLY A 213 15.26 -5.45 13.11
C GLY A 213 14.83 -6.20 11.86
N TYR A 214 15.64 -7.15 11.36
CA TYR A 214 15.36 -7.91 10.14
C TYR A 214 15.59 -9.41 10.33
N LEU A 215 14.76 -10.22 9.67
CA LEU A 215 14.66 -11.67 9.88
C LEU A 215 14.52 -12.44 8.56
N SER A 216 14.65 -13.76 8.66
CA SER A 216 14.37 -14.68 7.57
C SER A 216 13.44 -15.81 8.01
N TYR A 217 12.45 -16.16 7.19
CA TYR A 217 11.47 -17.20 7.47
C TYR A 217 11.44 -18.21 6.33
N SER A 218 11.44 -19.51 6.65
CA SER A 218 11.18 -20.54 5.64
C SER A 218 9.67 -20.64 5.44
N ILE A 219 9.17 -20.23 4.27
CA ILE A 219 7.73 -20.16 3.99
C ILE A 219 7.26 -21.26 3.05
N ALA A 220 8.18 -21.89 2.32
CA ALA A 220 8.00 -23.18 1.65
C ALA A 220 9.33 -23.95 1.62
N GLU A 221 9.35 -25.16 1.04
CA GLU A 221 10.55 -26.01 0.95
C GLU A 221 11.77 -25.27 0.37
N LYS A 222 11.53 -24.45 -0.67
CA LYS A 222 12.57 -23.69 -1.37
C LYS A 222 12.35 -22.19 -1.36
N LEU A 223 11.38 -21.68 -0.61
CA LEU A 223 11.05 -20.25 -0.56
C LEU A 223 11.33 -19.69 0.83
N ILE A 224 12.17 -18.66 0.87
CA ILE A 224 12.53 -17.93 2.10
C ILE A 224 11.99 -16.51 1.99
N LEU A 225 11.26 -16.06 3.00
CA LEU A 225 10.93 -14.64 3.17
C LEU A 225 12.06 -13.94 3.90
N LEU A 226 12.52 -12.81 3.37
CA LEU A 226 13.49 -11.90 3.99
C LEU A 226 12.74 -10.62 4.38
N THR A 227 12.58 -10.36 5.67
CA THR A 227 11.98 -9.11 6.15
C THR A 227 13.08 -8.10 6.40
N LEU A 228 12.87 -6.84 6.01
CA LEU A 228 13.85 -5.76 6.13
C LEU A 228 13.43 -4.75 7.21
N ASN A 229 14.41 -4.20 7.92
CA ASN A 229 14.27 -3.00 8.72
C ASN A 229 14.53 -1.77 7.85
N THR A 230 13.46 -1.16 7.37
CA THR A 230 13.55 -0.07 6.38
C THR A 230 13.52 1.33 7.00
N VAL A 231 13.26 1.42 8.31
CA VAL A 231 13.18 2.70 9.05
C VAL A 231 14.47 3.54 8.90
N PRO A 232 15.69 2.97 9.00
CA PRO A 232 16.93 3.73 8.86
C PRO A 232 17.15 4.34 7.47
N TYR A 233 16.41 3.90 6.46
CA TYR A 233 16.59 4.39 5.09
C TYR A 233 15.79 5.64 4.79
N SER A 234 14.82 5.99 5.64
CA SER A 234 13.96 7.15 5.45
C SER A 234 14.74 8.47 5.60
N PRO A 235 14.50 9.47 4.74
CA PRO A 235 15.02 10.82 4.95
C PRO A 235 14.52 11.49 6.24
N LYS A 236 13.47 10.94 6.87
CA LYS A 236 12.93 11.41 8.16
C LYS A 236 13.61 10.75 9.36
N HIS A 237 14.44 9.73 9.14
CA HIS A 237 15.09 8.94 10.17
C HIS A 237 15.91 9.80 11.14
N LYS A 238 15.84 9.47 12.43
CA LYS A 238 16.58 10.16 13.50
C LYS A 238 17.35 9.15 14.36
N PRO A 239 18.62 9.44 14.69
CA PRO A 239 19.46 10.49 14.11
C PRO A 239 19.71 10.25 12.61
N ASP A 240 20.03 11.31 11.86
CA ASP A 240 20.34 11.24 10.42
C ASP A 240 21.35 10.12 10.11
N SER A 241 20.90 9.14 9.32
CA SER A 241 21.65 7.95 8.93
C SER A 241 22.44 8.12 7.63
N THR A 242 22.36 9.25 6.92
CA THR A 242 22.94 9.42 5.57
C THR A 242 24.46 9.18 5.47
N ASN A 243 25.19 9.26 6.59
CA ASN A 243 26.62 8.94 6.64
C ASN A 243 26.91 7.44 6.84
N GLU A 244 25.92 6.64 7.23
CA GLU A 244 26.00 5.19 7.35
C GLU A 244 25.73 4.56 5.98
N THR A 245 26.71 3.88 5.39
CA THR A 245 26.53 3.28 4.06
C THR A 245 25.67 2.00 4.10
N ASP A 246 25.61 1.33 5.26
CA ASP A 246 24.85 0.11 5.45
C ASP A 246 24.38 -0.03 6.91
N PRO A 247 23.32 0.73 7.31
CA PRO A 247 22.72 0.61 8.64
C PRO A 247 22.45 -0.85 9.02
N PHE A 248 22.92 -1.24 10.21
CA PHE A 248 22.84 -2.61 10.74
C PHE A 248 23.48 -3.71 9.86
N GLY A 249 24.29 -3.36 8.86
CA GLY A 249 24.88 -4.33 7.93
C GLY A 249 23.84 -5.06 7.05
N GLN A 250 22.66 -4.48 6.88
CA GLN A 250 21.51 -5.12 6.23
C GLN A 250 21.74 -5.41 4.75
N PHE A 251 22.36 -4.51 3.98
CA PHE A 251 22.67 -4.75 2.57
C PHE A 251 23.73 -5.83 2.39
N ALA A 252 24.77 -5.85 3.25
CA ALA A 252 25.75 -6.92 3.26
C ALA A 252 25.08 -8.27 3.57
N TRP A 253 24.20 -8.31 4.57
CA TRP A 253 23.41 -9.49 4.91
C TRP A 253 22.48 -9.94 3.77
N LEU A 254 21.74 -9.01 3.16
CA LEU A 254 20.81 -9.30 2.07
C LEU A 254 21.54 -9.89 0.86
N ASN A 255 22.66 -9.27 0.45
CA ASN A 255 23.49 -9.76 -0.64
C ASN A 255 24.07 -11.16 -0.36
N ALA A 256 24.60 -11.40 0.85
CA ALA A 256 25.14 -12.69 1.23
C ALA A 256 24.06 -13.78 1.30
N THR A 257 22.87 -13.43 1.80
CA THR A 257 21.73 -14.34 1.92
C THR A 257 21.21 -14.73 0.53
N LEU A 258 20.96 -13.77 -0.35
CA LEU A 258 20.52 -14.02 -1.73
C LEU A 258 21.54 -14.84 -2.52
N TRP A 259 22.84 -14.57 -2.35
CA TRP A 259 23.91 -15.40 -2.93
C TRP A 259 23.83 -16.85 -2.44
N GLY A 260 23.61 -17.05 -1.14
CA GLY A 260 23.44 -18.37 -0.55
C GLY A 260 22.20 -19.11 -1.09
N LEU A 261 21.08 -18.40 -1.24
CA LEU A 261 19.85 -18.96 -1.81
C LEU A 261 20.03 -19.38 -3.26
N ARG A 262 20.69 -18.54 -4.08
CA ARG A 262 21.04 -18.90 -5.47
C ARG A 262 21.80 -20.22 -5.54
N ASN A 263 22.88 -20.34 -4.76
CA ASN A 263 23.73 -21.53 -4.76
C ASN A 263 23.05 -22.75 -4.14
N GLY A 264 22.02 -22.53 -3.32
CA GLY A 264 21.20 -23.57 -2.72
C GLY A 264 19.99 -24.00 -3.56
N ASN A 265 19.78 -23.45 -4.76
CA ASN A 265 18.56 -23.62 -5.57
C ASN A 265 17.28 -23.28 -4.78
N LYS A 266 17.32 -22.17 -4.05
CA LYS A 266 16.19 -21.60 -3.30
C LYS A 266 15.87 -20.20 -3.83
N PHE A 267 14.67 -19.73 -3.49
CA PHE A 267 14.09 -18.46 -3.90
C PHE A 267 13.82 -17.57 -2.69
N ALA A 268 13.68 -16.27 -2.96
CA ALA A 268 13.43 -15.25 -1.96
C ALA A 268 12.15 -14.46 -2.25
N TYR A 269 11.35 -14.23 -1.22
CA TYR A 269 10.49 -13.06 -1.15
C TYR A 269 11.17 -12.02 -0.26
N ILE A 270 11.01 -10.75 -0.60
CA ILE A 270 11.47 -9.63 0.23
C ILE A 270 10.24 -8.88 0.71
N ALA A 271 10.18 -8.60 2.02
CA ALA A 271 9.19 -7.73 2.60
C ALA A 271 9.83 -6.65 3.46
N GLY A 272 9.22 -5.48 3.54
CA GLY A 272 9.63 -4.39 4.42
C GLY A 272 8.46 -3.44 4.66
N HIS A 273 8.68 -2.38 5.45
CA HIS A 273 7.62 -1.41 5.69
C HIS A 273 7.67 -0.26 4.69
N ILE A 274 8.64 0.66 4.86
CA ILE A 274 8.85 1.82 4.01
C ILE A 274 9.40 1.36 2.65
N PRO A 275 8.73 1.64 1.53
CA PRO A 275 9.19 1.23 0.21
C PRO A 275 10.35 2.12 -0.31
N PRO A 276 11.30 1.57 -1.09
CA PRO A 276 12.43 2.31 -1.66
C PRO A 276 12.04 3.13 -2.90
N ILE A 277 11.10 4.07 -2.77
CA ILE A 277 10.44 4.72 -3.91
C ILE A 277 10.42 6.24 -3.79
N ILE A 278 10.01 6.91 -4.87
CA ILE A 278 9.45 8.26 -4.81
C ILE A 278 7.93 8.14 -4.67
N ASP A 279 7.36 8.90 -3.75
CA ASP A 279 5.95 8.84 -3.39
C ASP A 279 5.05 9.37 -4.54
N ALA A 280 3.98 8.63 -4.83
CA ALA A 280 2.97 9.02 -5.79
C ALA A 280 2.01 10.08 -5.23
N GLN A 281 2.02 10.41 -3.93
CA GLN A 281 1.15 11.46 -3.39
C GLN A 281 1.77 12.85 -3.48
N ASP A 282 3.03 13.01 -3.09
CA ASP A 282 3.69 14.33 -3.04
C ASP A 282 5.06 14.40 -3.74
N GLY A 283 5.57 13.29 -4.26
CA GLY A 283 6.85 13.24 -4.97
C GLY A 283 8.06 13.27 -4.04
N SER A 284 7.85 13.12 -2.73
CA SER A 284 8.93 13.02 -1.76
C SER A 284 9.62 11.64 -1.84
N PRO A 285 10.93 11.57 -1.56
CA PRO A 285 11.62 10.30 -1.45
C PRO A 285 11.25 9.59 -0.15
N MET A 286 10.89 8.31 -0.24
CA MET A 286 10.61 7.46 0.92
C MET A 286 11.88 6.89 1.54
N TRP A 287 12.91 6.66 0.71
CA TRP A 287 14.27 6.33 1.13
C TRP A 287 15.25 7.36 0.58
N GLU A 288 16.38 7.54 1.25
CA GLU A 288 17.51 8.27 0.69
C GLU A 288 17.98 7.61 -0.63
N ALA A 289 18.30 8.42 -1.63
CA ALA A 289 18.60 7.95 -2.99
C ALA A 289 19.75 6.93 -3.03
N SER A 290 20.78 7.11 -2.19
CA SER A 290 21.92 6.18 -2.08
C SER A 290 21.50 4.78 -1.61
N TYR A 291 20.49 4.69 -0.75
CA TYR A 291 19.93 3.41 -0.30
C TYR A 291 19.03 2.78 -1.35
N ILE A 292 18.23 3.59 -2.08
CA ILE A 292 17.45 3.08 -3.22
C ILE A 292 18.38 2.47 -4.26
N ASP A 293 19.45 3.17 -4.63
CA ASP A 293 20.42 2.69 -5.62
C ASP A 293 21.16 1.42 -5.15
N SER A 294 21.54 1.37 -3.87
CA SER A 294 22.17 0.19 -3.28
C SER A 294 21.24 -1.02 -3.29
N TYR A 295 19.97 -0.83 -2.92
CA TYR A 295 18.96 -1.86 -2.94
C TYR A 295 18.66 -2.34 -4.36
N LYS A 296 18.41 -1.42 -5.30
CA LYS A 296 18.21 -1.71 -6.73
C LYS A 296 19.34 -2.54 -7.31
N LYS A 297 20.59 -2.21 -6.99
CA LYS A 297 21.77 -2.97 -7.44
C LYS A 297 21.73 -4.41 -6.94
N ILE A 298 21.40 -4.63 -5.66
CA ILE A 298 21.31 -5.97 -5.08
C ILE A 298 20.16 -6.75 -5.73
N VAL A 299 18.95 -6.19 -5.78
CA VAL A 299 17.79 -6.95 -6.29
C VAL A 299 17.88 -7.22 -7.79
N THR A 300 18.47 -6.30 -8.56
CA THR A 300 18.79 -6.52 -9.98
C THR A 300 19.81 -7.64 -10.15
N GLN A 301 20.84 -7.68 -9.29
CA GLN A 301 21.85 -8.72 -9.32
C GLN A 301 21.25 -10.11 -9.04
N TYR A 302 20.17 -10.23 -8.26
CA TYR A 302 19.53 -11.48 -7.85
C TYR A 302 18.09 -11.68 -8.37
N ALA A 303 17.77 -11.08 -9.51
CA ALA A 303 16.43 -11.13 -10.11
C ALA A 303 15.95 -12.54 -10.50
N ASP A 304 16.86 -13.49 -10.71
CA ASP A 304 16.57 -14.93 -10.92
C ASP A 304 16.12 -15.67 -9.64
N VAL A 305 16.49 -15.14 -8.47
CA VAL A 305 16.22 -15.73 -7.14
C VAL A 305 15.07 -15.04 -6.44
N ILE A 306 14.96 -13.73 -6.58
CA ILE A 306 13.88 -12.94 -5.98
C ILE A 306 12.62 -13.18 -6.79
N LYS A 307 11.52 -13.45 -6.10
CA LYS A 307 10.22 -13.79 -6.69
C LYS A 307 9.10 -12.81 -6.30
N ALA A 308 9.31 -12.02 -5.26
CA ALA A 308 8.40 -10.95 -4.83
C ALA A 308 9.14 -9.89 -4.01
N GLN A 309 8.63 -8.66 -4.07
CA GLN A 309 9.01 -7.53 -3.21
C GLN A 309 7.73 -6.83 -2.75
N ILE A 310 7.44 -6.86 -1.45
CA ILE A 310 6.16 -6.40 -0.88
C ILE A 310 6.41 -5.42 0.27
N PHE A 311 5.79 -4.24 0.22
CA PHE A 311 5.95 -3.16 1.19
C PHE A 311 4.59 -2.60 1.64
N GLY A 312 4.58 -1.78 2.69
CA GLY A 312 3.40 -1.09 3.22
C GLY A 312 3.54 0.44 3.13
N HIS A 313 3.31 1.12 4.25
CA HIS A 313 3.64 2.52 4.56
C HIS A 313 2.82 3.60 3.83
N THR A 314 2.60 3.44 2.53
CA THR A 314 1.97 4.46 1.69
C THR A 314 0.46 4.56 1.87
N HIS A 315 -0.14 3.58 2.56
CA HIS A 315 -1.58 3.35 2.67
C HIS A 315 -2.28 3.27 1.31
N SER A 316 -1.51 2.92 0.28
CA SER A 316 -1.91 2.99 -1.11
C SER A 316 -1.48 1.71 -1.82
N ILE A 317 -2.43 1.05 -2.49
CA ILE A 317 -2.20 -0.18 -3.24
C ILE A 317 -1.54 0.17 -4.58
N GLU A 318 -0.24 -0.05 -4.67
CA GLU A 318 0.56 0.44 -5.79
C GLU A 318 1.59 -0.58 -6.24
N PHE A 319 2.16 -0.37 -7.42
CA PHE A 319 3.36 -1.09 -7.85
C PHE A 319 4.40 -0.14 -8.45
N ARG A 320 5.66 -0.60 -8.51
CA ARG A 320 6.75 0.04 -9.24
C ARG A 320 7.44 -0.98 -10.15
N LEU A 321 7.56 -0.64 -11.43
CA LEU A 321 8.27 -1.43 -12.42
C LEU A 321 9.76 -1.02 -12.44
N PRO A 322 10.69 -1.95 -12.14
CA PRO A 322 12.11 -1.70 -12.30
C PRO A 322 12.46 -1.37 -13.75
N LEU A 323 13.28 -0.35 -13.95
CA LEU A 323 13.76 0.01 -15.28
C LEU A 323 14.83 -0.99 -15.74
N THR A 324 14.76 -1.40 -17.01
CA THR A 324 15.85 -2.16 -17.63
C THR A 324 17.06 -1.26 -17.89
N ALA A 325 18.24 -1.84 -18.15
CA ALA A 325 19.42 -1.06 -18.50
C ALA A 325 19.19 -0.17 -19.74
N ASP A 326 18.39 -0.64 -20.70
CA ASP A 326 18.03 0.14 -21.88
C ASP A 326 17.09 1.31 -21.52
N MET A 327 16.12 1.10 -20.62
CA MET A 327 15.22 2.16 -20.14
C MET A 327 15.97 3.22 -19.32
N GLU A 328 16.90 2.81 -18.45
CA GLU A 328 17.76 3.72 -17.68
C GLU A 328 18.68 4.57 -18.58
N SER A 329 18.94 4.13 -19.81
CA SER A 329 19.75 4.88 -20.78
C SER A 329 18.95 5.88 -21.62
N GLN A 330 17.61 5.82 -21.56
CA GLN A 330 16.71 6.71 -22.27
C GLN A 330 16.40 7.95 -21.43
N ASP A 331 15.97 9.02 -22.10
CA ASP A 331 15.38 10.15 -21.39
C ASP A 331 14.10 9.67 -20.67
N PRO A 332 13.84 10.08 -19.41
CA PRO A 332 12.68 9.62 -18.63
C PRO A 332 11.33 9.78 -19.33
N ASP A 333 11.23 10.72 -20.28
CA ASP A 333 10.04 10.97 -21.08
C ASP A 333 9.75 9.95 -22.19
N GLN A 334 10.75 9.15 -22.56
CA GLN A 334 10.66 8.12 -23.59
C GLN A 334 10.39 6.74 -23.00
N VAL A 335 10.69 6.56 -21.70
CA VAL A 335 10.59 5.29 -20.98
C VAL A 335 9.16 4.73 -20.95
N ILE A 336 8.14 5.58 -20.84
CA ILE A 336 6.74 5.16 -20.67
C ILE A 336 6.02 4.89 -22.01
N ALA A 337 6.50 5.49 -23.09
CA ALA A 337 5.86 5.41 -24.41
C ALA A 337 6.48 4.38 -25.36
N ALA A 338 7.61 3.78 -24.97
CA ALA A 338 8.27 2.76 -25.79
C ALA A 338 7.58 1.41 -25.60
N ASP A 339 6.98 0.90 -26.67
CA ASP A 339 6.53 -0.50 -26.75
C ASP A 339 7.77 -1.40 -26.69
N ASN A 340 8.14 -1.77 -25.45
CA ASN A 340 9.20 -2.71 -25.14
C ASN A 340 8.61 -4.11 -24.86
N SER A 341 7.41 -4.43 -25.37
CA SER A 341 6.72 -5.70 -25.10
C SER A 341 7.51 -6.94 -25.54
N ASP A 342 8.46 -6.79 -26.46
CA ASP A 342 9.37 -7.85 -26.90
C ASP A 342 10.51 -8.17 -25.88
N GLN A 343 10.66 -7.38 -24.81
CA GLN A 343 11.71 -7.55 -23.79
C GLN A 343 11.15 -8.29 -22.56
N SER A 344 11.39 -9.61 -22.47
CA SER A 344 11.16 -10.33 -21.21
C SER A 344 12.28 -10.01 -20.22
N SER A 345 12.04 -9.08 -19.30
CA SER A 345 12.94 -8.83 -18.17
C SER A 345 12.68 -9.80 -17.02
N GLN A 346 13.73 -10.28 -16.36
CA GLN A 346 13.62 -11.05 -15.12
C GLN A 346 13.54 -10.17 -13.87
N LEU A 347 13.60 -8.84 -14.02
CA LEU A 347 13.46 -7.92 -12.90
C LEU A 347 12.11 -8.11 -12.20
N VAL A 348 12.06 -7.84 -10.91
CA VAL A 348 10.88 -8.13 -10.08
C VAL A 348 10.18 -6.82 -9.73
N PRO A 349 8.89 -6.63 -10.06
CA PRO A 349 8.14 -5.45 -9.61
C PRO A 349 8.08 -5.34 -8.08
N LEU A 350 7.98 -4.11 -7.58
CA LEU A 350 7.69 -3.84 -6.17
C LEU A 350 6.20 -3.59 -6.03
N PHE A 351 5.61 -4.09 -4.95
CA PHE A 351 4.21 -3.86 -4.63
C PHE A 351 4.07 -3.23 -3.25
N MET A 352 3.20 -2.23 -3.14
CA MET A 352 2.77 -1.64 -1.89
C MET A 352 1.35 -2.10 -1.57
N SER A 353 1.10 -2.43 -0.31
CA SER A 353 -0.18 -2.99 0.11
C SER A 353 -1.16 -1.96 0.66
N ALA A 354 -2.42 -2.40 0.75
CA ALA A 354 -3.47 -1.69 1.47
C ALA A 354 -3.14 -1.51 2.96
N ALA A 355 -3.77 -0.50 3.56
CA ALA A 355 -3.77 -0.25 5.00
C ALA A 355 -5.13 -0.57 5.61
N ILE A 356 -5.12 -1.04 6.87
CA ILE A 356 -6.33 -1.13 7.68
C ILE A 356 -6.74 0.25 8.22
N SER A 357 -5.76 1.09 8.57
CA SER A 357 -6.04 2.47 9.00
C SER A 357 -6.66 3.28 7.85
N PRO A 358 -7.79 4.00 8.09
CA PRO A 358 -8.37 4.94 7.14
C PRO A 358 -7.84 6.37 7.35
N MET A 359 -6.69 6.54 8.00
CA MET A 359 -6.15 7.85 8.37
C MET A 359 -5.95 8.78 7.16
N PHE A 360 -5.54 8.23 6.00
CA PHE A 360 -5.35 9.01 4.78
C PHE A 360 -6.54 8.92 3.81
N TYR A 361 -7.74 8.67 4.34
CA TYR A 361 -8.99 8.60 3.58
C TYR A 361 -9.07 7.45 2.56
N ASN A 362 -8.15 6.49 2.59
CA ASN A 362 -8.31 5.17 1.96
C ASN A 362 -9.42 4.39 2.67
N ASN A 363 -10.08 3.48 1.94
CA ASN A 363 -10.92 2.48 2.61
C ASN A 363 -10.03 1.52 3.41
N PRO A 364 -10.44 1.08 4.62
CA PRO A 364 -9.80 -0.02 5.30
C PRO A 364 -9.80 -1.27 4.41
N ALA A 365 -8.63 -1.84 4.19
CA ALA A 365 -8.48 -2.99 3.31
C ALA A 365 -7.30 -3.90 3.71
N PHE A 366 -7.41 -5.18 3.35
CA PHE A 366 -6.34 -6.17 3.39
C PHE A 366 -6.24 -6.89 2.05
N MET A 367 -5.15 -7.64 1.85
CA MET A 367 -4.88 -8.29 0.56
C MET A 367 -4.67 -9.79 0.71
N VAL A 368 -5.09 -10.53 -0.30
CA VAL A 368 -4.73 -11.94 -0.49
C VAL A 368 -3.92 -12.07 -1.77
N TRP A 369 -2.70 -12.60 -1.68
CA TRP A 369 -1.83 -12.85 -2.82
C TRP A 369 -1.92 -14.30 -3.26
N ASP A 370 -1.98 -14.53 -4.57
CA ASP A 370 -1.92 -15.85 -5.19
C ASP A 370 -0.49 -16.07 -5.72
N PHE A 371 0.13 -17.20 -5.37
CA PHE A 371 1.44 -17.58 -5.92
C PHE A 371 1.46 -19.02 -6.43
N ASP A 372 2.27 -19.26 -7.47
CA ASP A 372 2.48 -20.59 -8.03
C ASP A 372 3.37 -21.41 -7.07
N PRO A 373 2.91 -22.56 -6.56
CA PRO A 373 3.69 -23.37 -5.60
C PRO A 373 4.93 -24.06 -6.19
N SER A 374 5.06 -24.10 -7.51
CA SER A 374 6.16 -24.73 -8.23
C SER A 374 7.26 -23.72 -8.61
N THR A 375 6.88 -22.54 -9.10
CA THR A 375 7.82 -21.49 -9.52
C THR A 375 8.04 -20.42 -8.45
N TYR A 376 7.11 -20.32 -7.49
CA TYR A 376 7.01 -19.27 -6.49
C TYR A 376 6.76 -17.87 -7.05
N ASP A 377 6.39 -17.74 -8.32
CA ASP A 377 6.05 -16.44 -8.91
C ASP A 377 4.72 -15.93 -8.33
N LEU A 378 4.62 -14.63 -8.09
CA LEU A 378 3.35 -13.99 -7.78
C LEU A 378 2.46 -13.94 -9.02
N MET A 379 1.25 -14.45 -8.88
CA MET A 379 0.31 -14.62 -9.98
C MET A 379 -0.80 -13.57 -9.93
N ASP A 380 -1.29 -13.22 -8.74
CA ASP A 380 -2.36 -12.24 -8.61
C ASP A 380 -2.43 -11.70 -7.18
N PHE A 381 -3.25 -10.66 -6.99
CA PHE A 381 -3.74 -10.26 -5.68
C PHE A 381 -5.21 -9.88 -5.73
N THR A 382 -5.92 -10.14 -4.63
CA THR A 382 -7.29 -9.67 -4.41
C THR A 382 -7.32 -8.74 -3.21
N VAL A 383 -7.91 -7.56 -3.37
CA VAL A 383 -8.11 -6.58 -2.30
C VAL A 383 -9.50 -6.76 -1.72
N TYR A 384 -9.56 -6.91 -0.40
CA TYR A 384 -10.81 -6.94 0.36
C TYR A 384 -10.88 -5.70 1.23
N GLY A 385 -12.01 -5.02 1.24
CA GLY A 385 -12.16 -3.78 2.00
C GLY A 385 -13.60 -3.47 2.31
N THR A 386 -13.79 -2.43 3.12
CA THR A 386 -15.10 -1.92 3.51
C THR A 386 -15.12 -0.41 3.30
N ASN A 387 -16.28 0.09 2.90
CA ASN A 387 -16.54 1.53 2.88
C ASN A 387 -16.97 1.98 4.29
N LEU A 388 -16.55 3.17 4.72
CA LEU A 388 -17.00 3.76 5.99
C LEU A 388 -18.16 4.71 5.71
N SER A 389 -19.34 4.41 6.25
CA SER A 389 -20.48 5.32 6.14
C SER A 389 -20.37 6.47 7.14
N ASP A 390 -20.66 7.71 6.73
CA ASP A 390 -20.77 8.87 7.62
C ASP A 390 -21.85 8.71 8.71
N ASN A 391 -22.77 7.75 8.54
CA ASN A 391 -23.98 7.60 9.34
C ASN A 391 -23.87 6.60 10.50
N ASN A 392 -22.67 6.27 10.98
CA ASN A 392 -22.45 5.39 12.13
C ASN A 392 -23.21 4.05 12.03
N GLN A 393 -23.31 3.43 10.86
CA GLN A 393 -23.79 2.06 10.80
C GLN A 393 -22.75 1.15 11.47
N SER A 394 -23.21 0.41 12.47
CA SER A 394 -22.36 -0.45 13.33
C SER A 394 -21.80 -1.67 12.60
N ALA A 395 -22.26 -1.94 11.37
CA ALA A 395 -21.83 -3.08 10.58
C ALA A 395 -20.97 -2.60 9.41
N LEU A 396 -19.70 -3.01 9.41
CA LEU A 396 -18.81 -2.87 8.27
C LEU A 396 -19.16 -3.93 7.22
N ASP A 397 -19.27 -3.50 5.96
CA ASP A 397 -19.63 -4.36 4.83
C ASP A 397 -18.37 -4.72 4.03
N TRP A 398 -17.58 -5.62 4.61
CA TRP A 398 -16.37 -6.15 3.98
C TRP A 398 -16.73 -6.96 2.73
N GLN A 399 -16.05 -6.67 1.63
CA GLN A 399 -16.30 -7.31 0.35
C GLN A 399 -15.00 -7.37 -0.50
N PRO A 400 -14.91 -8.29 -1.48
CA PRO A 400 -13.87 -8.18 -2.50
C PRO A 400 -14.08 -6.90 -3.31
N LEU A 401 -13.05 -6.04 -3.36
CA LEU A 401 -13.08 -4.78 -4.08
C LEU A 401 -12.62 -4.95 -5.52
N PHE A 402 -11.44 -5.51 -5.73
CA PHE A 402 -10.92 -5.84 -7.05
C PHE A 402 -9.85 -6.93 -6.98
N LYS A 403 -9.57 -7.53 -8.15
CA LYS A 403 -8.50 -8.50 -8.37
C LYS A 403 -7.60 -7.99 -9.50
N ALA A 404 -6.28 -8.06 -9.34
CA ALA A 404 -5.34 -7.41 -10.25
C ALA A 404 -5.47 -7.92 -11.69
N SER A 405 -5.61 -9.24 -11.89
CA SER A 405 -5.81 -9.80 -13.24
C SER A 405 -7.02 -9.24 -13.97
N THR A 406 -8.12 -8.98 -13.25
CA THR A 406 -9.35 -8.43 -13.84
C THR A 406 -9.27 -6.93 -14.01
N ALA A 407 -8.72 -6.21 -13.02
CA ALA A 407 -8.62 -4.76 -13.04
C ALA A 407 -7.60 -4.26 -14.08
N TYR A 408 -6.48 -4.97 -14.24
CA TYR A 408 -5.36 -4.56 -15.08
C TYR A 408 -5.22 -5.41 -16.35
N ASN A 409 -6.10 -6.39 -16.55
CA ASN A 409 -6.10 -7.32 -17.68
C ASN A 409 -4.73 -8.01 -17.86
N VAL A 410 -4.19 -8.53 -16.76
CA VAL A 410 -2.91 -9.24 -16.69
C VAL A 410 -3.10 -10.69 -16.28
N SER A 411 -2.21 -11.57 -16.73
CA SER A 411 -2.21 -13.00 -16.43
C SER A 411 -1.28 -13.41 -15.28
N SER A 412 -0.36 -12.52 -14.91
CA SER A 412 0.54 -12.65 -13.76
C SER A 412 0.98 -11.27 -13.28
N LEU A 413 1.70 -11.22 -12.15
CA LEU A 413 2.34 -9.99 -11.66
C LEU A 413 3.81 -9.86 -12.10
N SER A 414 4.19 -10.56 -13.17
CA SER A 414 5.55 -10.49 -13.74
C SER A 414 5.84 -9.12 -14.34
N TRP A 415 7.13 -8.81 -14.51
CA TRP A 415 7.57 -7.56 -15.13
C TRP A 415 6.92 -7.31 -16.50
N SER A 416 6.84 -8.34 -17.35
CA SER A 416 6.29 -8.20 -18.70
C SER A 416 4.80 -7.83 -18.68
N GLU A 417 4.01 -8.49 -17.84
CA GLU A 417 2.59 -8.20 -17.72
C GLU A 417 2.32 -6.81 -17.13
N MET A 418 3.08 -6.43 -16.09
CA MET A 418 2.95 -5.09 -15.51
C MET A 418 3.42 -4.00 -16.47
N ASN A 419 4.46 -4.24 -17.26
CA ASN A 419 4.88 -3.33 -18.33
C ASN A 419 3.80 -3.21 -19.42
N ASN A 420 3.18 -4.32 -19.83
CA ASN A 420 2.06 -4.29 -20.79
C ASN A 420 0.90 -3.44 -20.28
N PHE A 421 0.56 -3.56 -18.98
CA PHE A 421 -0.43 -2.67 -18.36
C PHE A 421 -0.01 -1.19 -18.45
N ILE A 422 1.23 -0.85 -18.10
CA ILE A 422 1.73 0.54 -18.19
C ILE A 422 1.67 1.08 -19.63
N VAL A 423 2.09 0.29 -20.62
CA VAL A 423 2.05 0.68 -22.04
C VAL A 423 0.61 0.96 -22.50
N ASN A 424 -0.35 0.12 -22.08
CA ASN A 424 -1.76 0.36 -22.37
C ASN A 424 -2.26 1.63 -21.66
N ALA A 425 -1.95 1.78 -20.37
CA ALA A 425 -2.33 2.95 -19.57
C ALA A 425 -1.72 4.26 -20.10
N ALA A 426 -0.56 4.22 -20.75
CA ALA A 426 0.04 5.36 -21.44
C ALA A 426 -0.77 5.87 -22.64
N THR A 427 -1.75 5.10 -23.12
CA THR A 427 -2.62 5.46 -24.25
C THR A 427 -4.12 5.48 -23.89
N ASP A 428 -4.47 5.03 -22.69
CA ASP A 428 -5.85 5.00 -22.19
C ASP A 428 -5.91 5.57 -20.77
N SER A 429 -6.37 6.82 -20.66
CA SER A 429 -6.47 7.52 -19.38
C SER A 429 -7.42 6.84 -18.40
N ALA A 430 -8.40 6.07 -18.87
CA ALA A 430 -9.34 5.36 -18.00
C ALA A 430 -8.64 4.27 -17.18
N LEU A 431 -7.57 3.67 -17.70
CA LEU A 431 -6.76 2.70 -16.96
C LEU A 431 -5.95 3.36 -15.84
N VAL A 432 -5.44 4.57 -16.08
CA VAL A 432 -4.73 5.35 -15.06
C VAL A 432 -5.70 5.83 -13.97
N GLU A 433 -6.88 6.30 -14.35
CA GLU A 433 -7.95 6.67 -13.43
C GLU A 433 -8.39 5.46 -12.59
N GLN A 434 -8.58 4.30 -13.21
CA GLN A 434 -8.92 3.07 -12.49
C GLN A 434 -7.81 2.66 -11.52
N TYR A 435 -6.53 2.74 -11.94
CA TYR A 435 -5.40 2.47 -11.05
C TYR A 435 -5.36 3.43 -9.87
N TYR A 436 -5.58 4.73 -10.11
CA TYR A 436 -5.68 5.74 -9.08
C TYR A 436 -6.78 5.40 -8.06
N TYR A 437 -7.99 5.07 -8.50
CA TYR A 437 -9.07 4.69 -7.59
C TYR A 437 -8.81 3.39 -6.83
N ASN A 438 -8.21 2.41 -7.49
CA ASN A 438 -7.79 1.16 -6.87
C ASN A 438 -6.75 1.39 -5.78
N SER A 439 -5.87 2.38 -5.94
CA SER A 439 -4.78 2.64 -4.99
C SER A 439 -5.31 3.02 -3.61
N GLN A 440 -6.44 3.71 -3.51
CA GLN A 440 -7.08 4.06 -2.23
C GLN A 440 -8.19 3.06 -1.83
N ALA A 441 -8.10 1.82 -2.32
CA ALA A 441 -9.08 0.77 -2.08
C ALA A 441 -10.52 1.20 -2.43
N LEU A 442 -10.70 1.88 -3.57
CA LEU A 442 -11.98 2.37 -4.06
C LEU A 442 -12.68 3.34 -3.09
N SER A 443 -11.91 4.12 -2.34
CA SER A 443 -12.46 5.12 -1.43
C SER A 443 -13.26 6.18 -2.19
N TYR A 444 -14.50 6.41 -1.75
CA TYR A 444 -15.34 7.48 -2.30
C TYR A 444 -14.89 8.87 -1.85
N GLN A 445 -14.04 8.96 -0.83
CA GLN A 445 -13.45 10.21 -0.34
C GLN A 445 -12.28 10.67 -1.20
N GLN A 446 -11.81 9.81 -2.12
CA GLN A 446 -10.73 10.13 -3.02
C GLN A 446 -11.17 11.20 -4.03
N THR A 447 -10.33 12.22 -4.20
CA THR A 447 -10.55 13.30 -5.18
C THR A 447 -10.51 12.76 -6.60
N SER A 448 -11.23 13.35 -7.56
CA SER A 448 -11.14 12.94 -8.97
C SER A 448 -9.73 13.14 -9.55
N CYS A 449 -9.20 12.14 -10.26
CA CYS A 449 -7.95 12.22 -11.02
C CYS A 449 -8.22 12.15 -12.52
N GLU A 450 -8.75 13.24 -13.08
CA GLU A 450 -9.17 13.29 -14.49
C GLU A 450 -8.34 14.27 -15.34
N ASP A 451 -7.59 15.16 -14.70
CA ASP A 451 -6.75 16.11 -15.41
C ASP A 451 -5.41 15.50 -15.82
N SER A 452 -4.81 16.05 -16.88
CA SER A 452 -3.57 15.53 -17.45
C SER A 452 -2.40 15.53 -16.47
N VAL A 453 -2.39 16.41 -15.47
CA VAL A 453 -1.32 16.47 -14.47
C VAL A 453 -1.43 15.29 -13.53
N CYS A 454 -2.62 15.04 -12.97
CA CYS A 454 -2.86 13.91 -12.08
C CYS A 454 -2.63 12.56 -12.80
N LEU A 455 -3.17 12.41 -14.01
CA LEU A 455 -3.01 11.20 -14.81
C LEU A 455 -1.53 10.94 -15.13
N THR A 456 -0.80 11.97 -15.57
CA THR A 456 0.65 11.85 -15.83
C THR A 456 1.42 11.49 -14.56
N TRP A 457 1.04 12.08 -13.43
CA TRP A 457 1.66 11.83 -12.14
C TRP A 457 1.58 10.36 -11.75
N TYR A 458 0.37 9.78 -11.76
CA TYR A 458 0.18 8.37 -11.45
C TYR A 458 0.73 7.42 -12.51
N LEU A 459 0.71 7.78 -13.78
CA LEU A 459 1.37 6.96 -14.81
C LEU A 459 2.89 6.92 -14.60
N CYS A 460 3.51 8.07 -14.33
CA CYS A 460 4.94 8.14 -14.04
C CYS A 460 5.30 7.39 -12.76
N SER A 461 4.41 7.36 -11.76
CA SER A 461 4.69 6.68 -10.50
C SER A 461 4.76 5.16 -10.66
N MET A 462 4.16 4.58 -11.71
CA MET A 462 4.26 3.14 -11.97
C MET A 462 5.69 2.68 -12.31
N MET A 463 6.60 3.58 -12.68
CA MET A 463 8.01 3.29 -12.92
C MET A 463 8.85 3.49 -11.66
N TRP A 464 9.87 2.65 -11.45
CA TRP A 464 10.68 2.70 -10.24
C TRP A 464 11.83 3.73 -10.34
N TRP A 465 11.57 4.97 -9.91
CA TRP A 465 12.58 6.04 -9.86
C TRP A 465 13.43 6.02 -8.59
N SER A 466 14.71 6.42 -8.70
CA SER A 466 15.60 6.58 -7.53
C SER A 466 15.58 8.00 -6.95
N THR A 467 15.22 9.01 -7.74
CA THR A 467 15.26 10.42 -7.30
C THR A 467 14.00 11.19 -7.72
N PRO A 468 13.62 12.24 -6.96
CA PRO A 468 12.52 13.13 -7.34
C PRO A 468 12.73 13.80 -8.70
N GLU A 469 13.98 14.07 -9.10
CA GLU A 469 14.28 14.66 -10.41
C GLU A 469 13.95 13.70 -11.55
N GLY A 470 14.29 12.41 -11.42
CA GLY A 470 13.93 11.40 -12.43
C GLY A 470 12.42 11.25 -12.55
N TYR A 471 11.72 11.20 -11.41
CA TYR A 471 10.27 11.16 -11.38
C TYR A 471 9.65 12.41 -12.03
N THR A 472 10.12 13.60 -11.68
CA THR A 472 9.60 14.87 -12.22
C THR A 472 9.93 15.03 -13.71
N ALA A 473 11.07 14.52 -14.17
CA ALA A 473 11.45 14.56 -15.59
C ALA A 473 10.47 13.76 -16.46
N CYS A 474 9.95 12.64 -15.95
CA CYS A 474 8.86 11.91 -16.60
C CYS A 474 7.61 12.78 -16.78
N LEU A 475 7.24 13.56 -15.75
CA LEU A 475 6.06 14.43 -15.78
C LEU A 475 6.16 15.53 -16.83
N ALA A 476 7.36 16.08 -17.02
CA ALA A 476 7.62 17.17 -17.96
C ALA A 476 7.28 16.81 -19.41
N ALA A 477 7.09 15.53 -19.71
CA ALA A 477 6.74 15.05 -21.03
C ALA A 477 5.41 14.29 -21.15
N GLY A 478 4.74 14.01 -20.03
CA GLY A 478 3.41 13.39 -20.00
C GLY A 478 2.26 14.31 -20.41
N SER A 479 2.55 15.48 -20.97
CA SER A 479 1.59 16.34 -21.69
C SER A 479 0.88 15.68 -22.90
N ARG A 480 0.92 14.34 -23.00
CA ARG A 480 0.38 13.49 -24.08
C ARG A 480 -0.86 12.71 -23.68
N LEU A 481 -1.16 12.55 -22.38
CA LEU A 481 -2.44 11.97 -21.93
C LEU A 481 -3.52 13.06 -21.98
N GLU A 482 -4.34 13.04 -23.03
CA GLU A 482 -5.56 13.85 -23.09
C GLU A 482 -6.67 13.17 -22.29
N SER A 483 -7.41 13.94 -21.49
CA SER A 483 -8.55 13.39 -20.76
C SER A 483 -9.63 12.91 -21.74
N THR A 484 -10.16 11.71 -21.54
CA THR A 484 -11.28 11.16 -22.35
C THR A 484 -12.54 12.03 -22.28
N SER A 485 -12.66 12.89 -21.27
CA SER A 485 -13.71 13.91 -21.14
C SER A 485 -13.65 15.01 -22.23
N ALA A 486 -12.58 15.06 -23.04
CA ALA A 486 -12.46 15.96 -24.20
C ALA A 486 -12.89 15.33 -25.54
N ALA A 487 -13.44 14.11 -25.55
CA ALA A 487 -14.10 13.55 -26.74
C ALA A 487 -15.41 14.30 -27.03
N THR A 488 -15.27 15.51 -27.58
CA THR A 488 -16.35 16.26 -28.20
C THR A 488 -17.08 15.35 -29.18
N SER A 489 -18.32 15.02 -28.85
CA SER A 489 -19.24 14.41 -29.80
C SER A 489 -19.23 15.27 -31.07
N PRO A 490 -19.09 14.69 -32.27
CA PRO A 490 -19.18 15.49 -33.48
C PRO A 490 -20.60 16.05 -33.51
N LEU A 491 -20.74 17.37 -33.32
CA LEU A 491 -22.00 18.07 -33.55
C LEU A 491 -22.47 17.68 -34.96
N PRO A 492 -23.72 17.22 -35.13
CA PRO A 492 -24.23 16.88 -36.45
C PRO A 492 -24.10 18.10 -37.35
N SER A 493 -23.49 17.87 -38.52
CA SER A 493 -23.15 18.87 -39.53
C SER A 493 -24.40 19.42 -40.21
N THR A 494 -25.25 20.12 -39.47
CA THR A 494 -26.47 20.75 -40.02
C THR A 494 -26.78 22.08 -39.35
N PHE A 495 -25.80 22.96 -39.08
CA PHE A 495 -26.05 24.39 -38.83
C PHE A 495 -24.82 25.25 -39.17
N VAL A 496 -24.36 25.19 -40.42
CA VAL A 496 -23.47 26.22 -40.99
C VAL A 496 -24.13 26.73 -42.28
N LEU A 497 -25.21 27.49 -42.12
CA LEU A 497 -25.82 28.31 -43.17
C LEU A 497 -26.89 29.23 -42.56
N ALA A 498 -26.50 30.08 -41.61
CA ALA A 498 -27.34 31.18 -41.13
C ALA A 498 -26.55 32.33 -40.48
N SER A 499 -25.38 32.68 -41.03
CA SER A 499 -24.61 33.85 -40.54
C SER A 499 -23.91 34.63 -41.65
N ILE A 500 -24.53 34.72 -42.84
CA ILE A 500 -24.15 35.69 -43.87
C ILE A 500 -25.44 36.21 -44.52
N THR A 501 -26.16 37.06 -43.80
CA THR A 501 -27.07 38.09 -44.34
C THR A 501 -27.77 38.75 -43.15
N ILE A 502 -27.16 39.76 -42.55
CA ILE A 502 -27.77 41.00 -42.01
C ILE A 502 -26.57 41.93 -41.77
N LEU A 503 -26.06 42.50 -42.86
CA LEU A 503 -25.30 43.75 -42.83
C LEU A 503 -25.57 44.52 -44.13
N ALA A 504 -26.86 44.78 -44.35
CA ALA A 504 -27.35 45.75 -45.32
C ALA A 504 -28.83 45.99 -45.00
N LEU A 505 -29.11 47.04 -44.23
CA LEU A 505 -30.25 47.95 -44.35
C LEU A 505 -30.31 48.86 -43.10
N TRP A 506 -29.71 50.06 -43.27
CA TRP A 506 -30.02 51.35 -42.63
C TRP A 506 -29.58 51.63 -41.18
N LEU A 507 -28.31 52.06 -40.99
CA LEU A 507 -27.90 53.44 -40.67
C LEU A 507 -26.38 53.61 -40.71
#